data_AF-A0A2A2Y703-F1
#
_entry.id   AF-A0A2A2Y703-F1
#
_cell.length_a   1.000
_cell.length_b   1.000
_cell.length_c   1.000
_cell.angle_alpha   90.00
_cell.angle_beta   90.00
_cell.angle_gamma   90.00
#
_symmetry.space_group_name_H-M   'P 1'
#
loop_
_entity.id
_entity.type
_entity.pdbx_description
1 polymer ?
#
loop_
_entity_poly.entity_id
_entity_poly.type
_entity_poly.pdbx_seq_one_letter_code
_entity_poly.pdbx_strand_id
1 'polypeptide(L)'
;MVKSGEVVALEPSDQGSALVNGAPLRQRLEISEATTIQLPSALLVAAPADQQNFTFIRTDLWVLFDAQTGEQLGEFPPQRLLDVAQELGRATDTLACTPQGLEVGFSLSQIAPLLSPQEEAPLRKSGKALLAAEQNRGAHLCPVCWTRFDAGDALSIAVHEDLRGDPILGSDVRLRFQPTRFNDQGLAVDPMGLACTDIACPHCRRQLPPGYLDRPHRIISLIGAPSAGKSYYLAVLTRTLQDRLPEDFNLAFKDGDPSGNMLLNQMRNTLFSAATPEDALLGKTALEGATYEKLPRLGRMVSLPRPFIYSISRPGQQRYETSVILYDNAGEHFEPGIDIHDSPGAMHVATSSGLIFLFDPTANVRFKSKLVGVEDPQLTLKGRVDQQDSILSEMETRMKRVLGLAQDERIKTPLAFVVGKCDTWEKLLSSPLEPVVKSGALDLAAIARNSARVREVLVALCPGLVASAESLAEQISYFAATSFGHSPVMIQAGLNKGRIAPDPQRLAPAHVEEPLYWLMHLASPAMFPSSETSVR
;
A
#
# COMPACT_ATOMS: atom_id res chain seq x y z
N MET A 1 -5.42 -50.94 -9.27
CA MET A 1 -6.63 -51.74 -9.00
C MET A 1 -6.18 -53.06 -8.38
N VAL A 2 -6.49 -53.28 -7.10
CA VAL A 2 -6.20 -54.51 -6.36
C VAL A 2 -7.28 -55.53 -6.72
N LYS A 3 -6.94 -56.83 -6.81
CA LYS A 3 -7.91 -57.87 -7.18
C LYS A 3 -8.89 -58.13 -6.03
N SER A 4 -10.15 -58.43 -6.36
CA SER A 4 -11.16 -58.78 -5.35
C SER A 4 -10.70 -59.99 -4.54
N GLY A 5 -10.66 -59.84 -3.21
CA GLY A 5 -10.22 -60.87 -2.25
C GLY A 5 -8.84 -60.65 -1.61
N GLU A 6 -8.09 -59.61 -1.99
CA GLU A 6 -6.82 -59.26 -1.35
C GLU A 6 -7.02 -58.19 -0.24
N VAL A 7 -6.44 -58.43 0.94
CA VAL A 7 -6.47 -57.48 2.06
C VAL A 7 -5.60 -56.28 1.73
N VAL A 8 -6.20 -55.09 1.70
CA VAL A 8 -5.48 -53.83 1.48
C VAL A 8 -4.95 -53.32 2.82
N ALA A 9 -3.65 -53.05 2.90
CA ALA A 9 -3.02 -52.50 4.10
C ALA A 9 -2.21 -51.24 3.78
N LEU A 10 -2.18 -50.30 4.71
CA LEU A 10 -1.33 -49.12 4.70
C LEU A 10 -0.06 -49.42 5.49
N GLU A 11 1.10 -49.18 4.90
CA GLU A 11 2.39 -49.31 5.58
C GLU A 11 3.06 -47.92 5.67
N PRO A 12 3.64 -47.55 6.83
CA PRO A 12 4.36 -46.30 6.95
C PRO A 12 5.67 -46.36 6.16
N SER A 13 5.97 -45.31 5.39
CA SER A 13 7.28 -45.12 4.76
C SER A 13 8.16 -44.22 5.61
N ASP A 14 9.48 -44.41 5.58
CA ASP A 14 10.47 -43.56 6.28
C ASP A 14 10.52 -42.11 5.75
N GLN A 15 9.74 -41.79 4.72
CA GLN A 15 9.61 -40.45 4.14
C GLN A 15 8.20 -39.91 4.36
N GLY A 16 8.06 -38.91 5.23
CA GLY A 16 6.82 -38.13 5.42
C GLY A 16 5.92 -38.58 6.57
N SER A 17 4.88 -37.78 6.84
CA SER A 17 3.87 -38.05 7.88
C SER A 17 2.49 -38.22 7.26
N ALA A 18 1.85 -39.36 7.47
CA ALA A 18 0.46 -39.62 7.11
C ALA A 18 -0.40 -39.77 8.36
N LEU A 19 -1.60 -39.17 8.35
CA LEU A 19 -2.61 -39.42 9.37
C LEU A 19 -3.67 -40.37 8.79
N VAL A 20 -4.03 -41.39 9.55
CA VAL A 20 -5.11 -42.33 9.22
C VAL A 20 -6.17 -42.22 10.29
N ASN A 21 -7.41 -41.91 9.90
CA ASN A 21 -8.51 -41.55 10.79
C ASN A 21 -8.11 -40.48 11.83
N GLY A 22 -7.29 -39.51 11.40
CA GLY A 22 -6.78 -38.41 12.23
C GLY A 22 -5.61 -38.74 13.16
N ALA A 23 -5.10 -39.98 13.16
CA ALA A 23 -3.96 -40.41 13.98
C ALA A 23 -2.72 -40.78 13.14
N PRO A 24 -1.48 -40.50 13.59
CA PRO A 24 -0.27 -40.83 12.82
C PRO A 24 -0.14 -42.33 12.53
N LEU A 25 0.08 -42.70 11.27
CA LEU A 25 0.35 -44.09 10.88
C LEU A 25 1.77 -44.48 11.30
N ARG A 26 1.89 -45.29 12.37
CA ARG A 26 3.19 -45.73 12.92
C ARG A 26 3.56 -47.17 12.58
N GLN A 27 2.59 -47.99 12.20
CA GLN A 27 2.75 -49.40 11.89
C GLN A 27 1.78 -49.80 10.78
N ARG A 28 2.00 -50.96 10.17
CA ARG A 28 1.11 -51.52 9.17
C ARG A 28 -0.33 -51.60 9.71
N LEU A 29 -1.30 -51.10 8.93
CA LEU A 29 -2.72 -51.09 9.25
C LEU A 29 -3.53 -51.70 8.10
N GLU A 30 -4.28 -52.76 8.38
CA GLU A 30 -5.20 -53.36 7.41
C GLU A 30 -6.50 -52.55 7.33
N ILE A 31 -6.98 -52.29 6.11
CA ILE A 31 -8.19 -51.51 5.85
C ILE A 31 -9.38 -52.47 5.79
N SER A 32 -10.15 -52.52 6.88
CA SER A 32 -11.37 -53.34 6.99
C SER A 32 -12.66 -52.54 6.82
N GLU A 33 -12.59 -51.21 6.82
CA GLU A 33 -13.73 -50.28 6.72
C GLU A 33 -13.33 -48.98 6.01
N ALA A 34 -14.31 -48.12 5.72
CA ALA A 34 -14.05 -46.80 5.14
C ALA A 34 -13.12 -45.98 6.06
N THR A 35 -11.93 -45.69 5.55
CA THR A 35 -10.81 -45.12 6.31
C THR A 35 -10.35 -43.84 5.64
N THR A 36 -10.27 -42.75 6.42
CA THR A 36 -9.72 -41.48 5.92
C THR A 36 -8.21 -41.48 6.05
N ILE A 37 -7.53 -41.01 5.02
CA ILE A 37 -6.08 -40.94 4.94
C ILE A 37 -5.73 -39.52 4.54
N GLN A 38 -5.01 -38.83 5.41
CA GLN A 38 -4.51 -37.49 5.15
C GLN A 38 -3.00 -37.56 4.89
N LEU A 39 -2.63 -37.01 3.74
CA LEU A 39 -1.25 -36.76 3.33
C LEU A 39 -0.99 -35.24 3.31
N PRO A 40 0.28 -34.79 3.32
CA PRO A 40 0.61 -33.37 3.28
C PRO A 40 0.04 -32.59 2.07
N SER A 41 -0.32 -33.28 0.99
CA SER A 41 -0.81 -32.68 -0.26
C SER A 41 -2.12 -33.28 -0.77
N ALA A 42 -2.74 -34.22 -0.05
CA ALA A 42 -3.94 -34.91 -0.53
C ALA A 42 -4.78 -35.47 0.63
N LEU A 43 -6.10 -35.49 0.41
CA LEU A 43 -7.06 -36.21 1.23
C LEU A 43 -7.55 -37.41 0.44
N LEU A 44 -7.47 -38.59 1.04
CA LEU A 44 -7.85 -39.86 0.44
C LEU A 44 -8.83 -40.58 1.37
N VAL A 45 -9.69 -41.40 0.76
CA VAL A 45 -10.59 -42.29 1.48
C VAL A 45 -10.45 -43.66 0.84
N ALA A 46 -10.19 -44.67 1.66
CA ALA A 46 -10.05 -46.04 1.21
C ALA A 46 -11.13 -46.89 1.87
N ALA A 47 -11.80 -47.75 1.10
CA ALA A 47 -12.79 -48.71 1.61
C ALA A 47 -12.59 -50.08 0.94
N PRO A 48 -13.03 -51.17 1.58
CA PRO A 48 -13.07 -52.50 0.98
C PRO A 48 -13.90 -52.53 -0.32
N ALA A 49 -13.44 -53.33 -1.29
CA ALA A 49 -13.97 -53.33 -2.67
C ALA A 49 -15.43 -53.78 -2.80
N ASP A 50 -15.99 -54.42 -1.77
CA ASP A 50 -17.34 -54.98 -1.75
C ASP A 50 -18.41 -54.04 -1.17
N GLN A 51 -18.03 -52.85 -0.65
CA GLN A 51 -18.98 -52.02 0.10
C GLN A 51 -19.39 -50.67 -0.52
N GLN A 52 -18.58 -49.94 -1.29
CA GLN A 52 -19.00 -48.60 -1.78
C GLN A 52 -18.38 -48.20 -3.12
N ASN A 53 -19.22 -47.73 -4.06
CA ASN A 53 -18.77 -47.00 -5.25
C ASN A 53 -18.91 -45.50 -4.98
N PHE A 54 -17.80 -44.79 -4.84
CA PHE A 54 -17.75 -43.37 -4.46
C PHE A 54 -18.28 -42.38 -5.51
N THR A 55 -18.91 -42.84 -6.59
CA THR A 55 -19.45 -42.02 -7.68
C THR A 55 -20.54 -41.02 -7.26
N PHE A 56 -21.15 -41.20 -6.08
CA PHE A 56 -22.20 -40.32 -5.56
C PHE A 56 -21.68 -39.21 -4.63
N ILE A 57 -20.38 -39.20 -4.32
CA ILE A 57 -19.77 -38.20 -3.44
C ILE A 57 -19.56 -36.88 -4.20
N ARG A 58 -19.99 -35.78 -3.60
CA ARG A 58 -19.74 -34.44 -4.11
C ARG A 58 -18.57 -33.79 -3.39
N THR A 59 -17.51 -33.49 -4.13
CA THR A 59 -16.29 -32.86 -3.60
C THR A 59 -16.31 -31.33 -3.66
N ASP A 60 -17.27 -30.75 -4.39
CA ASP A 60 -17.50 -29.31 -4.51
C ASP A 60 -18.32 -28.74 -3.33
N LEU A 61 -19.03 -29.60 -2.59
CA LEU A 61 -19.83 -29.20 -1.43
C LEU A 61 -19.56 -30.13 -0.23
N TRP A 62 -19.26 -29.53 0.91
CA TRP A 62 -18.84 -30.20 2.13
C TRP A 62 -19.78 -29.85 3.27
N VAL A 63 -20.07 -30.85 4.11
CA VAL A 63 -20.88 -30.68 5.31
C VAL A 63 -19.96 -30.42 6.50
N LEU A 64 -20.24 -29.37 7.27
CA LEU A 64 -19.51 -28.97 8.47
C LEU A 64 -20.31 -29.36 9.72
N PHE A 65 -19.65 -29.94 10.71
CA PHE A 65 -20.26 -30.39 11.96
C PHE A 65 -19.43 -29.99 13.17
N ASP A 66 -20.09 -29.85 14.31
CA ASP A 66 -19.43 -29.82 15.60
C ASP A 66 -18.94 -31.23 15.97
N ALA A 67 -17.63 -31.38 16.19
CA ALA A 67 -17.01 -32.68 16.41
C ALA A 67 -17.34 -33.29 17.78
N GLN A 68 -17.83 -32.49 18.72
CA GLN A 68 -18.19 -32.94 20.07
C GLN A 68 -19.66 -33.31 20.18
N THR A 69 -20.54 -32.52 19.56
CA THR A 69 -22.00 -32.73 19.64
C THR A 69 -22.58 -33.50 18.47
N GLY A 70 -21.86 -33.59 17.35
CA GLY A 70 -22.34 -34.17 16.09
C GLY A 70 -23.36 -33.29 15.37
N GLU A 71 -23.59 -32.06 15.83
CA GLU A 71 -24.54 -31.13 15.22
C GLU A 71 -24.04 -30.66 13.85
N GLN A 72 -24.91 -30.75 12.84
CA GLN A 72 -24.63 -30.23 11.50
C GLN A 72 -24.79 -28.71 11.47
N LEU A 73 -23.71 -28.00 11.17
CA LEU A 73 -23.64 -26.55 11.14
C LEU A 73 -23.99 -25.97 9.76
N GLY A 74 -23.86 -26.77 8.70
CA GLY A 74 -24.28 -26.39 7.34
C GLY A 74 -23.49 -27.08 6.23
N GLU A 75 -23.81 -26.75 4.98
CA GLU A 75 -23.10 -27.24 3.79
C GLU A 75 -22.46 -26.08 3.04
N PHE A 76 -21.16 -26.17 2.78
CA PHE A 76 -20.37 -25.08 2.20
C PHE A 76 -19.31 -25.61 1.21
N PRO A 77 -18.88 -24.78 0.24
CA PRO A 77 -17.71 -25.11 -0.56
C PRO A 77 -16.47 -25.26 0.33
N PRO A 78 -15.52 -26.16 0.00
CA PRO A 78 -14.36 -26.46 0.85
C PRO A 78 -13.50 -25.22 1.18
N GLN A 79 -13.40 -24.28 0.23
CA GLN A 79 -12.65 -23.02 0.38
C GLN A 79 -13.25 -22.06 1.43
N ARG A 80 -14.53 -22.22 1.77
CA ARG A 80 -15.25 -21.36 2.73
C ARG A 80 -15.30 -21.93 4.15
N LEU A 81 -14.90 -23.19 4.35
CA LEU A 81 -15.05 -23.87 5.65
C LEU A 81 -14.30 -23.17 6.79
N LEU A 82 -13.11 -22.61 6.50
CA LEU A 82 -12.33 -21.87 7.49
C LEU A 82 -12.95 -20.51 7.82
N ASP A 83 -13.45 -19.79 6.82
CA ASP A 83 -14.16 -18.52 7.01
C ASP A 83 -15.42 -18.72 7.86
N VAL A 84 -16.20 -19.77 7.56
CA VAL A 84 -17.44 -20.09 8.28
C VAL A 84 -17.17 -20.46 9.73
N ALA A 85 -16.10 -21.22 10.02
CA ALA A 85 -15.69 -21.51 11.39
C ALA A 85 -15.39 -20.22 12.18
N GLN A 86 -14.72 -19.26 11.54
CA GLN A 86 -14.41 -17.95 12.12
C GLN A 86 -15.67 -17.09 12.33
N GLU A 87 -16.58 -17.04 11.35
CA GLU A 87 -17.87 -16.34 11.43
C GLU A 87 -18.74 -16.88 12.58
N LEU A 88 -18.70 -18.19 12.82
CA LEU A 88 -19.41 -18.85 13.92
C LEU A 88 -18.70 -18.73 15.28
N GLY A 89 -17.49 -18.15 15.33
CA GLY A 89 -16.70 -18.03 16.56
C GLY A 89 -16.27 -19.38 17.15
N ARG A 90 -16.15 -20.42 16.32
CA ARG A 90 -15.78 -21.78 16.71
C ARG A 90 -14.31 -22.04 16.38
N ALA A 91 -13.58 -22.69 17.28
CA ALA A 91 -12.21 -23.07 17.01
C ALA A 91 -12.17 -24.25 16.01
N THR A 92 -11.19 -24.28 15.12
CA THR A 92 -11.13 -25.28 14.03
C THR A 92 -10.86 -26.70 14.54
N ASP A 93 -10.31 -26.85 15.75
CA ASP A 93 -10.08 -28.14 16.42
C ASP A 93 -11.34 -28.73 17.04
N THR A 94 -12.41 -27.94 17.21
CA THR A 94 -13.72 -28.42 17.66
C THR A 94 -14.65 -28.81 16.51
N LEU A 95 -14.19 -28.72 15.26
CA LEU A 95 -15.02 -28.92 14.07
C LEU A 95 -14.50 -30.07 13.19
N ALA A 96 -15.43 -30.77 12.56
CA ALA A 96 -15.17 -31.81 11.57
C ALA A 96 -15.95 -31.51 10.28
N CYS A 97 -15.44 -31.97 9.15
CA CYS A 97 -16.10 -31.77 7.86
C CYS A 97 -15.94 -32.98 6.95
N THR A 98 -16.92 -33.21 6.08
CA THR A 98 -16.92 -34.31 5.12
C THR A 98 -17.48 -33.85 3.77
N PRO A 99 -16.96 -34.34 2.63
CA PRO A 99 -17.65 -34.21 1.35
C PRO A 99 -19.09 -34.71 1.45
N GLN A 100 -20.02 -34.03 0.79
CA GLN A 100 -21.42 -34.44 0.81
C GLN A 100 -21.57 -35.85 0.19
N GLY A 101 -22.22 -36.75 0.94
CA GLY A 101 -22.36 -38.16 0.59
C GLY A 101 -21.29 -39.08 1.17
N LEU A 102 -20.26 -38.57 1.84
CA LEU A 102 -19.27 -39.39 2.54
C LEU A 102 -19.56 -39.47 4.04
N GLU A 103 -19.69 -40.69 4.56
CA GLU A 103 -20.02 -40.95 5.98
C GLU A 103 -18.86 -40.68 6.94
N VAL A 104 -17.62 -40.71 6.45
CA VAL A 104 -16.41 -40.48 7.23
C VAL A 104 -15.78 -39.12 6.92
N GLY A 105 -15.51 -38.33 7.95
CA GLY A 105 -15.02 -36.96 7.81
C GLY A 105 -13.57 -36.76 8.25
N PHE A 106 -13.12 -35.52 8.09
CA PHE A 106 -11.81 -35.03 8.50
C PHE A 106 -11.95 -33.97 9.60
N SER A 107 -10.99 -33.94 10.52
CA SER A 107 -10.89 -32.82 11.46
C SER A 107 -10.52 -31.54 10.70
N LEU A 108 -11.26 -30.45 10.93
CA LEU A 108 -11.08 -29.21 10.17
C LEU A 108 -9.69 -28.60 10.44
N SER A 109 -9.21 -28.62 11.68
CA SER A 109 -7.86 -28.13 12.02
C SER A 109 -6.75 -28.92 11.33
N GLN A 110 -6.93 -30.23 11.17
CA GLN A 110 -5.93 -31.09 10.53
C GLN A 110 -5.85 -30.83 9.03
N ILE A 111 -6.98 -30.59 8.36
CA ILE A 111 -7.02 -30.35 6.91
C ILE A 111 -7.00 -28.88 6.51
N ALA A 112 -7.02 -27.95 7.48
CA ALA A 112 -6.92 -26.51 7.24
C ALA A 112 -5.77 -26.12 6.29
N PRO A 113 -4.56 -26.73 6.35
CA PRO A 113 -3.48 -26.42 5.41
C PRO A 113 -3.75 -26.85 3.95
N LEU A 114 -4.64 -27.82 3.75
CA LEU A 114 -5.05 -28.33 2.42
C LEU A 114 -6.25 -27.57 1.86
N LEU A 115 -7.08 -27.01 2.73
CA LEU A 115 -8.24 -26.16 2.38
C LEU A 115 -7.84 -24.70 2.19
N SER A 116 -6.75 -24.27 2.83
CA SER A 116 -6.09 -23.02 2.53
C SER A 116 -5.58 -23.10 1.08
N PRO A 117 -5.75 -22.05 0.25
CA PRO A 117 -5.24 -22.08 -1.11
C PRO A 117 -3.75 -22.39 -1.08
N GLN A 118 -3.38 -23.58 -1.56
CA GLN A 118 -1.98 -23.94 -1.68
C GLN A 118 -1.32 -22.90 -2.58
N GLU A 119 -0.33 -22.18 -2.05
CA GLU A 119 0.65 -21.56 -2.92
C GLU A 119 1.27 -22.67 -3.74
N GLU A 120 0.95 -22.69 -5.04
CA GLU A 120 1.66 -23.54 -5.99
C GLU A 120 3.16 -23.31 -5.80
N ALA A 121 3.85 -24.31 -5.25
CA ALA A 121 5.29 -24.39 -5.34
C ALA A 121 5.62 -24.21 -6.83
N PRO A 122 6.43 -23.21 -7.20
CA PRO A 122 6.68 -22.95 -8.60
C PRO A 122 7.33 -24.20 -9.18
N LEU A 123 6.62 -24.87 -10.08
CA LEU A 123 7.24 -25.56 -11.20
C LEU A 123 8.37 -24.63 -11.64
N ARG A 124 9.62 -25.05 -11.49
CA ARG A 124 10.78 -24.43 -12.12
C ARG A 124 10.62 -24.59 -13.64
N LYS A 125 9.64 -23.88 -14.21
CA LYS A 125 9.73 -23.39 -15.56
C LYS A 125 10.84 -22.35 -15.47
N SER A 126 11.94 -22.62 -16.16
CA SER A 126 13.03 -21.69 -16.43
C SER A 126 12.57 -20.35 -17.06
N GLY A 127 11.25 -20.12 -17.22
CA GLY A 127 10.64 -18.91 -17.74
C GLY A 127 9.94 -17.98 -16.73
N LYS A 128 9.78 -18.27 -15.42
CA LYS A 128 9.08 -17.32 -14.51
C LYS A 128 9.89 -16.03 -14.22
N ALA A 129 11.20 -16.15 -14.05
CA ALA A 129 12.08 -14.97 -13.94
C ALA A 129 12.09 -14.17 -15.26
N LEU A 130 11.96 -14.87 -16.40
CA LEU A 130 11.84 -14.26 -17.71
C LEU A 130 10.48 -13.55 -17.89
N LEU A 131 9.36 -14.17 -17.51
CA LEU A 131 7.99 -13.61 -17.62
C LEU A 131 7.77 -12.39 -16.72
N ALA A 132 8.25 -12.40 -15.47
CA ALA A 132 8.18 -11.23 -14.60
C ALA A 132 9.09 -10.08 -15.09
N ALA A 133 10.24 -10.42 -15.68
CA ALA A 133 11.15 -9.47 -16.33
C ALA A 133 10.69 -9.03 -17.74
N GLU A 134 9.83 -9.82 -18.40
CA GLU A 134 9.16 -9.49 -19.67
C GLU A 134 7.94 -8.60 -19.43
N GLN A 135 7.19 -8.83 -18.34
CA GLN A 135 6.02 -8.04 -17.96
C GLN A 135 6.37 -6.64 -17.45
N ASN A 136 7.58 -6.41 -16.94
CA ASN A 136 8.02 -5.11 -16.42
C ASN A 136 8.89 -4.33 -17.41
N ARG A 137 8.47 -4.26 -18.67
CA ARG A 137 9.11 -3.48 -19.74
C ARG A 137 8.18 -2.41 -20.26
N GLY A 138 8.75 -1.37 -20.84
CA GLY A 138 8.00 -0.30 -21.49
C GLY A 138 8.23 1.10 -20.90
N ALA A 139 7.78 2.09 -21.66
CA ALA A 139 8.03 3.49 -21.35
C ALA A 139 7.25 4.02 -20.14
N HIS A 140 6.06 3.47 -19.86
CA HIS A 140 5.15 3.97 -18.83
C HIS A 140 5.17 3.07 -17.59
N LEU A 141 5.07 3.65 -16.40
CA LEU A 141 5.07 2.93 -15.11
C LEU A 141 3.72 3.08 -14.44
N CYS A 142 2.90 2.02 -14.40
CA CYS A 142 1.58 2.10 -13.77
C CYS A 142 1.67 2.61 -12.32
N PRO A 143 0.92 3.66 -11.94
CA PRO A 143 0.99 4.27 -10.61
C PRO A 143 0.16 3.48 -9.59
N VAL A 144 -0.06 2.20 -9.79
CA VAL A 144 -0.87 1.38 -8.87
C VAL A 144 -0.19 0.04 -8.65
N CYS A 145 0.18 -0.65 -9.73
CA CYS A 145 0.88 -1.93 -9.63
C CYS A 145 2.39 -1.87 -9.88
N TRP A 146 2.90 -0.69 -10.26
CA TRP A 146 4.32 -0.40 -10.50
C TRP A 146 4.98 -1.30 -11.54
N THR A 147 4.16 -1.83 -12.45
CA THR A 147 4.61 -2.61 -13.59
C THR A 147 4.63 -1.71 -14.81
N ARG A 148 5.72 -1.81 -15.58
CA ARG A 148 5.90 -1.05 -16.81
C ARG A 148 5.07 -1.63 -17.96
N PHE A 149 4.68 -0.78 -18.89
CA PHE A 149 3.98 -1.15 -20.11
C PHE A 149 4.22 -0.09 -21.20
N ASP A 150 4.04 -0.46 -22.46
CA ASP A 150 4.06 0.49 -23.58
C ASP A 150 2.66 1.02 -23.88
N ALA A 151 2.57 2.19 -24.53
CA ALA A 151 1.29 2.82 -24.85
C ALA A 151 0.33 1.88 -25.62
N GLY A 152 0.88 1.03 -26.50
CA GLY A 152 0.11 0.04 -27.26
C GLY A 152 -0.44 -1.12 -26.43
N ASP A 153 0.08 -1.35 -25.22
CA ASP A 153 -0.44 -2.39 -24.32
C ASP A 153 -1.63 -1.90 -23.50
N ALA A 154 -1.88 -0.58 -23.44
CA ALA A 154 -2.95 0.00 -22.65
C ALA A 154 -4.32 -0.53 -23.11
N LEU A 155 -5.15 -0.95 -22.16
CA LEU A 155 -6.51 -1.40 -22.44
C LEU A 155 -7.44 -0.19 -22.59
N SER A 156 -8.40 -0.25 -23.49
CA SER A 156 -9.53 0.70 -23.52
C SER A 156 -10.65 0.23 -22.60
N ILE A 157 -11.37 1.17 -21.99
CA ILE A 157 -12.54 0.88 -21.15
C ILE A 157 -13.81 1.14 -21.96
N ALA A 158 -14.69 0.14 -22.04
CA ALA A 158 -15.94 0.23 -22.77
C ALA A 158 -16.90 1.28 -22.16
N VAL A 159 -17.63 1.98 -23.04
CA VAL A 159 -18.56 3.05 -22.64
C VAL A 159 -19.98 2.52 -22.56
N HIS A 160 -20.39 1.65 -23.51
CA HIS A 160 -21.76 1.15 -23.58
C HIS A 160 -22.20 0.43 -22.29
N GLU A 161 -23.45 0.67 -21.84
CA GLU A 161 -23.93 0.13 -20.56
C GLU A 161 -23.88 -1.41 -20.51
N ASP A 162 -24.28 -2.06 -21.60
CA ASP A 162 -24.31 -3.52 -21.72
C ASP A 162 -22.92 -4.17 -21.76
N LEU A 163 -21.84 -3.40 -21.90
CA LEU A 163 -20.46 -3.90 -21.90
C LEU A 163 -19.86 -3.89 -20.49
N ARG A 164 -20.60 -4.45 -19.52
CA ARG A 164 -20.10 -4.80 -18.18
C ARG A 164 -19.67 -6.27 -18.15
N GLY A 165 -18.89 -6.64 -17.14
CA GLY A 165 -18.36 -7.99 -16.97
C GLY A 165 -16.90 -8.10 -17.38
N ASP A 166 -16.03 -7.38 -16.66
CA ASP A 166 -14.60 -7.58 -16.82
C ASP A 166 -14.23 -9.00 -16.35
N PRO A 167 -13.55 -9.80 -17.17
CA PRO A 167 -13.26 -11.20 -16.82
C PRO A 167 -12.28 -11.35 -15.65
N ILE A 168 -11.63 -10.27 -15.20
CA ILE A 168 -10.74 -10.28 -14.02
C ILE A 168 -11.32 -9.44 -12.88
N LEU A 169 -11.85 -8.24 -13.17
CA LEU A 169 -12.37 -7.36 -12.10
C LEU A 169 -13.82 -7.67 -11.68
N GLY A 170 -14.55 -8.51 -12.42
CA GLY A 170 -15.88 -8.98 -12.08
C GLY A 170 -17.02 -8.35 -12.90
N SER A 171 -18.24 -8.82 -12.61
CA SER A 171 -19.47 -8.51 -13.34
C SER A 171 -19.82 -7.02 -13.38
N ASP A 172 -19.51 -6.30 -12.30
CA ASP A 172 -20.04 -4.95 -12.10
C ASP A 172 -19.20 -3.87 -12.81
N VAL A 173 -18.02 -4.25 -13.29
CA VAL A 173 -17.07 -3.33 -13.88
C VAL A 173 -17.20 -3.34 -15.40
N ARG A 174 -17.06 -2.18 -16.04
CA ARG A 174 -16.96 -2.05 -17.50
C ARG A 174 -15.87 -2.95 -18.07
N LEU A 175 -16.13 -3.51 -19.24
CA LEU A 175 -15.20 -4.34 -19.99
C LEU A 175 -13.94 -3.55 -20.35
N ARG A 176 -12.78 -4.11 -20.04
CA ARG A 176 -11.49 -3.64 -20.56
C ARG A 176 -11.05 -4.52 -21.71
N PHE A 177 -10.66 -3.92 -22.81
CA PHE A 177 -10.31 -4.64 -24.04
C PHE A 177 -9.10 -4.01 -24.73
N GLN A 178 -8.37 -4.82 -25.49
CA GLN A 178 -7.33 -4.32 -26.37
C GLN A 178 -7.99 -3.67 -27.60
N PRO A 179 -7.73 -2.39 -27.88
CA PRO A 179 -8.39 -1.70 -28.98
C PRO A 179 -7.90 -2.23 -30.33
N THR A 180 -8.82 -2.73 -31.15
CA THR A 180 -8.54 -3.22 -32.52
C THR A 180 -9.17 -2.35 -33.61
N ARG A 181 -10.05 -1.42 -33.22
CA ARG A 181 -10.77 -0.52 -34.11
C ARG A 181 -10.70 0.90 -33.55
N PHE A 182 -10.51 1.85 -34.45
CA PHE A 182 -10.42 3.27 -34.14
C PHE A 182 -11.32 4.05 -35.09
N ASN A 183 -11.89 5.15 -34.61
CA ASN A 183 -12.64 6.09 -35.45
C ASN A 183 -11.68 7.07 -36.17
N ASP A 184 -12.24 7.96 -36.98
CA ASP A 184 -11.46 8.95 -37.76
C ASP A 184 -10.67 9.96 -36.88
N GLN A 185 -10.96 10.03 -35.59
CA GLN A 185 -10.25 10.86 -34.61
C GLN A 185 -9.13 10.09 -33.88
N GLY A 186 -8.92 8.81 -34.21
CA GLY A 186 -7.94 7.95 -33.55
C GLY A 186 -8.38 7.44 -32.18
N LEU A 187 -9.66 7.57 -31.82
CA LEU A 187 -10.21 7.04 -30.57
C LEU A 187 -10.60 5.58 -30.74
N ALA A 188 -10.28 4.75 -29.75
CA ALA A 188 -10.68 3.36 -29.72
C ALA A 188 -12.21 3.23 -29.73
N VAL A 189 -12.73 2.19 -30.40
CA VAL A 189 -14.17 1.97 -30.51
C VAL A 189 -14.54 0.65 -29.83
N ASP A 190 -15.54 0.68 -28.95
CA ASP A 190 -16.01 -0.51 -28.25
C ASP A 190 -16.78 -1.47 -29.18
N PRO A 191 -17.07 -2.71 -28.74
CA PRO A 191 -17.87 -3.66 -29.51
C PRO A 191 -19.21 -3.13 -30.04
N MET A 192 -19.82 -2.14 -29.37
CA MET A 192 -21.10 -1.53 -29.74
C MET A 192 -20.96 -0.27 -30.61
N GLY A 193 -19.74 0.10 -31.00
CA GLY A 193 -19.50 1.23 -31.90
C GLY A 193 -19.32 2.57 -31.20
N LEU A 194 -19.22 2.61 -29.87
CA LEU A 194 -19.01 3.86 -29.14
C LEU A 194 -17.52 4.17 -28.96
N ALA A 195 -17.16 5.45 -29.09
CA ALA A 195 -15.80 5.92 -28.89
C ALA A 195 -15.43 5.89 -27.40
N CYS A 196 -14.27 5.33 -27.09
CA CYS A 196 -13.71 5.19 -25.74
C CYS A 196 -12.55 6.17 -25.56
N THR A 197 -12.59 6.93 -24.48
CA THR A 197 -11.51 7.86 -24.09
C THR A 197 -10.71 7.36 -22.89
N ASP A 198 -11.32 6.51 -22.07
CA ASP A 198 -10.69 5.99 -20.86
C ASP A 198 -9.82 4.77 -21.18
N ILE A 199 -8.65 4.74 -20.53
CA ILE A 199 -7.69 3.65 -20.64
C ILE A 199 -7.42 3.02 -19.28
N ALA A 200 -6.97 1.78 -19.28
CA ALA A 200 -6.62 1.01 -18.11
C ALA A 200 -5.26 0.34 -18.26
N CYS A 201 -4.60 0.11 -17.12
CA CYS A 201 -3.36 -0.64 -17.07
C CYS A 201 -3.58 -2.08 -17.58
N PRO A 202 -2.71 -2.63 -18.45
CA PRO A 202 -2.84 -4.02 -18.91
C PRO A 202 -2.67 -5.05 -17.79
N HIS A 203 -1.91 -4.70 -16.76
CA HIS A 203 -1.52 -5.61 -15.68
C HIS A 203 -2.57 -5.64 -14.57
N CYS A 204 -2.84 -4.48 -13.96
CA CYS A 204 -3.76 -4.38 -12.83
C CYS A 204 -5.17 -3.97 -13.19
N ARG A 205 -5.41 -3.61 -14.46
CA ARG A 205 -6.72 -3.16 -14.97
C ARG A 205 -7.29 -1.91 -14.31
N ARG A 206 -6.58 -1.25 -13.40
CA ARG A 206 -7.02 0.04 -12.88
C ARG A 206 -7.07 1.07 -14.01
N GLN A 207 -8.16 1.84 -14.05
CA GLN A 207 -8.30 3.00 -14.93
C GLN A 207 -7.17 3.99 -14.65
N LEU A 208 -6.52 4.46 -15.70
CA LEU A 208 -5.46 5.46 -15.62
C LEU A 208 -6.06 6.87 -15.79
N PRO A 209 -5.43 7.90 -15.24
CA PRO A 209 -5.86 9.29 -15.42
C PRO A 209 -5.95 9.70 -16.90
N PRO A 210 -6.80 10.68 -17.24
CA PRO A 210 -6.85 11.25 -18.58
C PRO A 210 -5.48 11.77 -19.04
N GLY A 211 -5.11 11.50 -20.29
CA GLY A 211 -3.82 11.92 -20.86
C GLY A 211 -2.61 11.36 -20.12
N TYR A 212 -2.76 10.21 -19.45
CA TYR A 212 -1.66 9.56 -18.73
C TYR A 212 -0.50 9.17 -19.66
N LEU A 213 -0.77 8.79 -20.91
CA LEU A 213 0.30 8.42 -21.84
C LEU A 213 1.09 9.62 -22.38
N ASP A 214 0.54 10.83 -22.29
CA ASP A 214 1.07 12.02 -22.99
C ASP A 214 2.05 12.85 -22.17
N ARG A 215 2.25 12.52 -20.89
CA ARG A 215 3.02 13.35 -19.96
C ARG A 215 3.87 12.51 -18.99
N PRO A 216 4.99 13.06 -18.51
CA PRO A 216 5.81 12.39 -17.50
C PRO A 216 5.08 12.35 -16.15
N HIS A 217 5.30 11.26 -15.41
CA HIS A 217 4.77 11.07 -14.05
C HIS A 217 5.90 11.01 -13.05
N ARG A 218 5.78 11.77 -11.96
CA ARG A 218 6.73 11.80 -10.85
C ARG A 218 6.06 11.23 -9.61
N ILE A 219 6.51 10.06 -9.18
CA ILE A 219 6.02 9.41 -7.96
C ILE A 219 6.78 9.97 -6.77
N ILE A 220 6.05 10.49 -5.78
CA ILE A 220 6.58 10.97 -4.52
C ILE A 220 5.94 10.16 -3.39
N SER A 221 6.77 9.46 -2.64
CA SER A 221 6.31 8.62 -1.52
C SER A 221 6.45 9.35 -0.20
N LEU A 222 5.36 9.50 0.55
CA LEU A 222 5.38 10.00 1.93
C LEU A 222 5.46 8.82 2.90
N ILE A 223 6.53 8.77 3.69
CA ILE A 223 6.80 7.76 4.71
C ILE A 223 6.84 8.41 6.08
N GLY A 224 6.42 7.71 7.12
CA GLY A 224 6.54 8.17 8.50
C GLY A 224 5.78 7.27 9.46
N ALA A 225 6.12 7.35 10.75
CA ALA A 225 5.51 6.52 11.78
C ALA A 225 3.99 6.66 11.84
N PRO A 226 3.27 5.63 12.33
CA PRO A 226 1.86 5.76 12.68
C PRO A 226 1.64 7.01 13.54
N SER A 227 0.61 7.79 13.22
CA SER A 227 0.29 9.04 13.93
C SER A 227 1.32 10.18 13.83
N ALA A 228 2.35 10.10 12.96
CA ALA A 228 3.31 11.20 12.74
C ALA A 228 2.71 12.46 12.10
N GLY A 229 1.47 12.38 11.59
CA GLY A 229 0.75 13.50 10.98
C GLY A 229 0.67 13.49 9.45
N LYS A 230 1.05 12.39 8.78
CA LYS A 230 1.07 12.26 7.31
C LYS A 230 -0.22 12.73 6.62
N SER A 231 -1.37 12.28 7.12
CA SER A 231 -2.68 12.60 6.56
C SER A 231 -3.00 14.10 6.64
N TYR A 232 -2.66 14.76 7.75
CA TYR A 232 -2.75 16.22 7.86
C TYR A 232 -1.73 16.91 6.95
N TYR A 233 -0.49 16.40 6.90
CA TYR A 233 0.56 16.94 6.04
C TYR A 233 0.14 16.91 4.55
N LEU A 234 -0.44 15.81 4.05
CA LEU A 234 -0.93 15.72 2.67
C LEU A 234 -2.12 16.65 2.38
N ALA A 235 -3.08 16.72 3.30
CA ALA A 235 -4.25 17.59 3.14
C ALA A 235 -3.83 19.07 3.07
N VAL A 236 -2.89 19.46 3.93
CA VAL A 236 -2.33 20.82 3.94
C VAL A 236 -1.44 21.06 2.74
N LEU A 237 -0.53 20.13 2.41
CA LEU A 237 0.36 20.24 1.25
C LEU A 237 -0.43 20.49 -0.04
N THR A 238 -1.45 19.69 -0.32
CA THR A 238 -2.23 19.84 -1.55
C THR A 238 -3.00 21.16 -1.61
N ARG A 239 -3.47 21.68 -0.46
CA ARG A 239 -4.05 23.03 -0.38
C ARG A 239 -2.99 24.11 -0.60
N THR A 240 -1.86 24.03 0.09
CA THR A 240 -0.77 25.00 -0.03
C THR A 240 -0.23 25.05 -1.45
N LEU A 241 -0.09 23.92 -2.14
CA LEU A 241 0.35 23.88 -3.54
C LEU A 241 -0.63 24.57 -4.49
N GLN A 242 -1.94 24.45 -4.26
CA GLN A 242 -2.96 25.16 -5.06
C GLN A 242 -2.80 26.68 -4.96
N ASP A 243 -2.48 27.18 -3.76
CA ASP A 243 -2.38 28.61 -3.48
C ASP A 243 -0.98 29.17 -3.87
N ARG A 244 0.10 28.44 -3.56
CA ARG A 244 1.49 28.91 -3.72
C ARG A 244 2.10 28.72 -5.10
N LEU A 245 1.86 27.60 -5.78
CA LEU A 245 2.49 27.33 -7.08
C LEU A 245 2.22 28.42 -8.16
N PRO A 246 1.02 29.03 -8.22
CA PRO A 246 0.77 30.14 -9.14
C PRO A 246 1.64 31.37 -8.82
N GLU A 247 1.83 31.67 -7.54
CA GLU A 247 2.63 32.82 -7.08
C GLU A 247 4.13 32.57 -7.22
N ASP A 248 4.59 31.39 -6.81
CA ASP A 248 6.00 31.05 -6.67
C ASP A 248 6.67 30.72 -7.99
N PHE A 249 5.96 30.08 -8.93
CA PHE A 249 6.53 29.59 -10.19
C PHE A 249 5.68 29.87 -11.43
N ASN A 250 4.53 30.54 -11.28
CA ASN A 250 3.51 30.65 -12.34
C ASN A 250 3.10 29.26 -12.87
N LEU A 251 2.84 28.34 -11.93
CA LEU A 251 2.40 26.97 -12.21
C LEU A 251 0.98 26.73 -11.69
N ALA A 252 0.15 26.07 -12.50
CA ALA A 252 -1.17 25.61 -12.08
C ALA A 252 -1.08 24.20 -11.51
N PHE A 253 -1.71 23.98 -10.36
CA PHE A 253 -1.87 22.67 -9.72
C PHE A 253 -3.32 22.21 -9.82
N LYS A 254 -3.58 21.10 -10.51
CA LYS A 254 -4.93 20.61 -10.80
C LYS A 254 -5.11 19.17 -10.35
N ASP A 255 -6.33 18.84 -9.96
CA ASP A 255 -6.73 17.47 -9.67
C ASP A 255 -6.72 16.65 -10.97
N GLY A 256 -5.82 15.66 -11.04
CA GLY A 256 -5.62 14.81 -12.22
C GLY A 256 -6.44 13.52 -12.19
N ASP A 257 -6.97 13.13 -11.04
CA ASP A 257 -7.87 12.00 -10.84
C ASP A 257 -8.89 12.32 -9.73
N PRO A 258 -9.96 13.08 -10.05
CA PRO A 258 -10.94 13.48 -9.03
C PRO A 258 -11.57 12.30 -8.29
N SER A 259 -11.71 11.14 -8.96
CA SER A 259 -12.25 9.93 -8.38
C SER A 259 -11.29 9.29 -7.38
N GLY A 260 -10.01 9.17 -7.74
CA GLY A 260 -8.96 8.65 -6.86
C GLY A 260 -8.62 9.59 -5.71
N ASN A 261 -8.73 10.91 -5.93
CA ASN A 261 -8.42 11.94 -4.94
C ASN A 261 -9.58 12.23 -3.98
N MET A 262 -10.74 11.59 -4.12
CA MET A 262 -11.94 11.88 -3.32
C MET A 262 -11.66 11.87 -1.81
N LEU A 263 -10.91 10.89 -1.31
CA LEU A 263 -10.57 10.79 0.12
C LEU A 263 -9.72 11.98 0.59
N LEU A 264 -8.66 12.33 -0.15
CA LEU A 264 -7.78 13.45 0.19
C LEU A 264 -8.51 14.80 0.06
N ASN A 265 -9.38 14.93 -0.94
CA ASN A 265 -10.25 16.09 -1.11
C ASN A 265 -11.23 16.22 0.07
N GLN A 266 -11.80 15.12 0.56
CA GLN A 266 -12.65 15.11 1.76
C GLN A 266 -11.84 15.55 2.98
N MET A 267 -10.66 15.00 3.22
CA MET A 267 -9.80 15.38 4.34
C MET A 267 -9.43 16.85 4.31
N ARG A 268 -9.04 17.37 3.14
CA ARG A 268 -8.75 18.79 2.94
C ARG A 268 -9.97 19.64 3.24
N ASN A 269 -11.14 19.28 2.70
CA ASN A 269 -12.36 20.04 2.93
C ASN A 269 -12.78 20.01 4.41
N THR A 270 -12.69 18.86 5.09
CA THR A 270 -12.91 18.74 6.53
C THR A 270 -12.00 19.69 7.30
N LEU A 271 -10.70 19.72 7.00
CA LEU A 271 -9.74 20.56 7.71
C LEU A 271 -9.97 22.06 7.50
N PHE A 272 -10.18 22.48 6.25
CA PHE A 272 -10.25 23.91 5.89
C PHE A 272 -11.66 24.50 5.87
N SER A 273 -12.70 23.68 6.01
CA SER A 273 -14.10 24.13 6.14
C SER A 273 -14.67 23.93 7.55
N ALA A 274 -13.88 23.36 8.47
CA ALA A 274 -14.28 23.18 9.86
C ALA A 274 -14.49 24.51 10.59
N ALA A 275 -15.57 24.60 11.37
CA ALA A 275 -15.81 25.74 12.25
C ALA A 275 -15.22 25.52 13.66
N THR A 276 -15.12 24.26 14.08
CA THR A 276 -14.63 23.87 15.41
C THR A 276 -13.51 22.83 15.32
N PRO A 277 -12.68 22.67 16.38
CA PRO A 277 -11.67 21.61 16.42
C PRO A 277 -12.25 20.19 16.27
N GLU A 278 -13.47 19.94 16.76
CA GLU A 278 -14.10 18.62 16.60
C GLU A 278 -14.41 18.34 15.13
N ASP A 279 -14.87 19.34 14.38
CA ASP A 279 -15.13 19.21 12.94
C ASP A 279 -13.84 19.04 12.13
N ALA A 280 -12.72 19.61 12.60
CA ALA A 280 -11.42 19.54 11.93
C ALA A 280 -10.67 18.20 12.16
N LEU A 281 -11.25 17.29 12.94
CA LEU A 281 -10.63 16.03 13.32
C LEU A 281 -10.68 15.00 12.19
N LEU A 282 -9.52 14.62 11.66
CA LEU A 282 -9.42 13.52 10.69
C LEU A 282 -9.50 12.16 11.42
N GLY A 283 -10.54 11.36 11.12
CA GLY A 283 -10.77 10.04 11.71
C GLY A 283 -9.87 8.95 11.12
N LYS A 284 -9.25 8.11 11.97
CA LYS A 284 -8.40 6.97 11.55
C LYS A 284 -9.19 5.92 10.74
N THR A 285 -10.42 5.65 11.15
CA THR A 285 -11.30 4.62 10.56
C THR A 285 -11.73 4.92 9.11
N ALA A 286 -11.71 6.19 8.69
CA ALA A 286 -11.98 6.57 7.30
C ALA A 286 -10.76 6.32 6.38
N LEU A 287 -9.56 6.18 6.95
CA LEU A 287 -8.29 6.12 6.22
C LEU A 287 -7.82 4.68 5.97
N GLU A 288 -8.03 3.76 6.92
CA GLU A 288 -7.45 2.40 6.85
C GLU A 288 -8.12 1.50 5.80
N GLY A 289 -9.45 1.61 5.59
CA GLY A 289 -10.19 0.78 4.63
C GLY A 289 -10.33 1.39 3.21
N ALA A 290 -10.24 2.71 3.08
CA ALA A 290 -10.52 3.42 1.82
C ALA A 290 -9.25 3.76 1.01
N THR A 291 -8.07 3.71 1.61
CA THR A 291 -6.79 4.00 0.94
C THR A 291 -6.23 2.84 0.13
N TYR A 292 -6.84 1.65 0.21
CA TYR A 292 -6.41 0.48 -0.54
C TYR A 292 -7.50 -0.04 -1.49
N GLU A 293 -7.07 -0.73 -2.53
CA GLU A 293 -7.93 -1.35 -3.53
C GLU A 293 -7.42 -2.76 -3.85
N LYS A 294 -8.32 -3.75 -3.87
CA LYS A 294 -7.97 -5.11 -4.30
C LYS A 294 -7.88 -5.15 -5.82
N LEU A 295 -6.68 -5.38 -6.35
CA LEU A 295 -6.40 -5.40 -7.78
C LEU A 295 -5.52 -6.59 -8.16
N PRO A 296 -5.61 -7.08 -9.41
CA PRO A 296 -4.75 -8.14 -9.90
C PRO A 296 -3.30 -7.65 -10.01
N ARG A 297 -2.36 -8.46 -9.53
CA ARG A 297 -0.93 -8.25 -9.70
C ARG A 297 -0.22 -9.60 -9.75
N LEU A 298 0.57 -9.83 -10.80
CA LEU A 298 1.33 -11.07 -11.01
C LEU A 298 0.48 -12.35 -10.84
N GLY A 299 -0.78 -12.30 -11.30
CA GLY A 299 -1.71 -13.44 -11.25
C GLY A 299 -2.44 -13.65 -9.92
N ARG A 300 -2.28 -12.77 -8.93
CA ARG A 300 -3.00 -12.82 -7.65
C ARG A 300 -3.76 -11.52 -7.40
N MET A 301 -4.86 -11.58 -6.65
CA MET A 301 -5.53 -10.38 -6.15
C MET A 301 -4.82 -9.91 -4.88
N VAL A 302 -4.32 -8.68 -4.89
CA VAL A 302 -3.59 -8.09 -3.76
C VAL A 302 -4.15 -6.72 -3.42
N SER A 303 -3.99 -6.29 -2.17
CA SER A 303 -4.37 -4.95 -1.73
C SER A 303 -3.28 -3.96 -2.14
N LEU A 304 -3.58 -3.02 -3.03
CA LEU A 304 -2.66 -1.99 -3.50
C LEU A 304 -3.08 -0.61 -2.97
N PRO A 305 -2.12 0.24 -2.55
CA PRO A 305 -2.42 1.59 -2.10
C PRO A 305 -2.93 2.43 -3.27
N ARG A 306 -3.95 3.25 -3.00
CA ARG A 306 -4.49 4.23 -3.93
C ARG A 306 -3.54 5.44 -4.02
N PRO A 307 -3.01 5.78 -5.19
CA PRO A 307 -2.26 7.01 -5.38
C PRO A 307 -3.17 8.23 -5.37
N PHE A 308 -2.63 9.39 -4.98
CA PHE A 308 -3.25 10.68 -5.24
C PHE A 308 -2.56 11.37 -6.42
N ILE A 309 -3.30 11.69 -7.48
CA ILE A 309 -2.73 12.12 -8.76
C ILE A 309 -3.12 13.56 -9.07
N TYR A 310 -2.13 14.42 -9.23
CA TYR A 310 -2.30 15.83 -9.59
C TYR A 310 -1.48 16.17 -10.83
N SER A 311 -1.91 17.19 -11.57
CA SER A 311 -1.13 17.74 -12.68
C SER A 311 -0.57 19.12 -12.33
N ILE A 312 0.68 19.34 -12.73
CA ILE A 312 1.39 20.61 -12.64
C ILE A 312 1.66 21.08 -14.05
N SER A 313 1.19 22.28 -14.40
CA SER A 313 1.31 22.82 -15.76
C SER A 313 1.63 24.31 -15.75
N ARG A 314 2.36 24.77 -16.78
CA ARG A 314 2.48 26.21 -17.05
C ARG A 314 1.22 26.70 -17.80
N PRO A 315 0.49 27.72 -17.31
CA PRO A 315 -0.66 28.26 -18.01
C PRO A 315 -0.31 28.66 -19.45
N GLY A 316 -1.14 28.24 -20.41
CA GLY A 316 -0.94 28.53 -21.84
C GLY A 316 0.15 27.71 -22.54
N GLN A 317 0.84 26.81 -21.83
CA GLN A 317 1.91 25.99 -22.41
C GLN A 317 1.69 24.49 -22.15
N GLN A 318 0.79 23.86 -22.91
CA GLN A 318 0.45 22.44 -22.72
C GLN A 318 1.63 21.46 -22.86
N ARG A 319 2.71 21.85 -23.53
CA ARG A 319 3.93 21.01 -23.65
C ARG A 319 4.74 20.92 -22.35
N TYR A 320 4.46 21.76 -21.35
CA TYR A 320 5.14 21.78 -20.06
C TYR A 320 4.16 21.38 -18.94
N GLU A 321 3.71 20.13 -19.01
CA GLU A 321 2.87 19.51 -17.99
C GLU A 321 3.58 18.27 -17.42
N THR A 322 3.40 18.03 -16.13
CA THR A 322 3.93 16.87 -15.41
C THR A 322 2.89 16.42 -14.40
N SER A 323 2.66 15.12 -14.29
CA SER A 323 1.87 14.57 -13.19
C SER A 323 2.73 14.36 -11.96
N VAL A 324 2.21 14.74 -10.80
CA VAL A 324 2.76 14.40 -9.49
C VAL A 324 1.83 13.40 -8.83
N ILE A 325 2.39 12.28 -8.40
CA ILE A 325 1.67 11.16 -7.83
C ILE A 325 2.14 10.99 -6.39
N LEU A 326 1.27 11.33 -5.43
CA LEU A 326 1.56 11.27 -4.00
C LEU A 326 1.02 9.96 -3.42
N TYR A 327 1.85 9.26 -2.64
CA TYR A 327 1.40 8.12 -1.84
C TYR A 327 1.47 8.43 -0.36
N ASP A 328 0.40 8.13 0.37
CA ASP A 328 0.43 8.03 1.84
C ASP A 328 0.84 6.61 2.22
N ASN A 329 2.13 6.41 2.52
CA ASN A 329 2.57 5.13 3.03
C ASN A 329 2.37 5.11 4.52
N ALA A 330 1.36 4.37 4.96
CA ALA A 330 1.28 3.99 6.36
C ALA A 330 2.60 3.31 6.75
N GLY A 331 3.28 3.87 7.75
CA GLY A 331 4.50 3.28 8.34
C GLY A 331 4.28 1.86 8.86
N GLU A 332 3.02 1.48 9.07
CA GLU A 332 2.55 0.11 9.35
C GLU A 332 3.07 -0.89 8.33
N HIS A 333 3.15 -0.52 7.03
CA HIS A 333 3.74 -1.42 6.04
C HIS A 333 5.18 -1.71 6.37
N PHE A 334 5.93 -0.75 6.90
CA PHE A 334 7.33 -0.87 7.29
C PHE A 334 7.52 -1.33 8.75
N GLU A 335 6.48 -1.92 9.36
CA GLU A 335 6.66 -2.61 10.63
C GLU A 335 7.35 -3.98 10.43
N PRO A 336 8.23 -4.40 11.36
CA PRO A 336 8.91 -5.69 11.26
C PRO A 336 7.93 -6.87 11.21
N GLY A 337 8.14 -7.80 10.27
CA GLY A 337 7.38 -9.05 10.18
C GLY A 337 6.29 -9.11 9.11
N ILE A 338 6.04 -8.02 8.38
CA ILE A 338 5.12 -8.02 7.22
C ILE A 338 5.89 -8.46 5.96
N ASP A 339 5.45 -9.54 5.32
CA ASP A 339 6.05 -10.03 4.08
C ASP A 339 5.80 -9.06 2.92
N ILE A 340 6.81 -8.85 2.08
CA ILE A 340 6.78 -8.03 0.86
C ILE A 340 5.81 -8.63 -0.18
N HIS A 341 5.59 -9.94 -0.14
CA HIS A 341 4.63 -10.64 -0.99
C HIS A 341 3.18 -10.43 -0.53
N ASP A 342 2.96 -10.28 0.78
CA ASP A 342 1.64 -10.07 1.39
C ASP A 342 1.25 -8.59 1.44
N SER A 343 2.25 -7.69 1.53
CA SER A 343 2.07 -6.25 1.33
C SER A 343 3.02 -5.70 0.26
N PRO A 344 2.65 -5.78 -1.02
CA PRO A 344 3.37 -5.14 -2.12
C PRO A 344 3.40 -3.60 -1.99
N GLY A 345 2.67 -3.03 -1.03
CA GLY A 345 2.52 -1.60 -0.76
C GLY A 345 3.82 -0.83 -0.47
N ALA A 346 4.97 -1.49 -0.37
CA ALA A 346 6.28 -0.82 -0.26
C ALA A 346 7.05 -0.72 -1.60
N MET A 347 6.61 -1.38 -2.67
CA MET A 347 7.38 -1.44 -3.92
C MET A 347 7.46 -0.11 -4.66
N HIS A 348 6.49 0.79 -4.50
CA HIS A 348 6.53 2.09 -5.16
C HIS A 348 7.64 2.99 -4.65
N VAL A 349 8.08 2.79 -3.40
CA VAL A 349 9.21 3.51 -2.81
C VAL A 349 10.47 3.28 -3.63
N ALA A 350 10.68 2.05 -4.11
CA ALA A 350 11.79 1.72 -5.01
C ALA A 350 11.66 2.35 -6.41
N THR A 351 10.45 2.66 -6.86
CA THR A 351 10.20 3.31 -8.17
C THR A 351 9.97 4.82 -8.07
N SER A 352 10.12 5.41 -6.89
CA SER A 352 9.82 6.82 -6.64
C SER A 352 10.85 7.75 -7.27
N SER A 353 10.38 8.90 -7.77
CA SER A 353 11.24 10.02 -8.16
C SER A 353 11.79 10.77 -6.94
N GLY A 354 11.17 10.62 -5.78
CA GLY A 354 11.58 11.26 -4.54
C GLY A 354 10.86 10.68 -3.32
N LEU A 355 11.52 10.73 -2.17
CA LEU A 355 10.99 10.27 -0.90
C LEU A 355 10.82 11.45 0.06
N ILE A 356 9.71 11.48 0.79
CA ILE A 356 9.51 12.39 1.92
C ILE A 356 9.41 11.53 3.18
N PHE A 357 10.36 11.66 4.10
CA PHE A 357 10.28 11.02 5.41
C PHE A 357 9.82 12.05 6.44
N LEU A 358 8.61 11.88 6.97
CA LEU A 358 8.01 12.74 7.98
C LEU A 358 8.32 12.23 9.38
N PHE A 359 9.20 12.94 10.06
CA PHE A 359 9.59 12.72 11.45
C PHE A 359 8.73 13.58 12.40
N ASP A 360 8.19 12.94 13.45
CA ASP A 360 7.44 13.58 14.53
C ASP A 360 8.33 13.80 15.77
N PRO A 361 8.79 15.04 16.02
CA PRO A 361 9.61 15.35 17.19
C PRO A 361 8.84 15.21 18.50
N THR A 362 7.51 15.35 18.49
CA THR A 362 6.69 15.23 19.72
C THR A 362 6.51 13.78 20.16
N ALA A 363 6.84 12.79 19.32
CA ALA A 363 6.90 11.39 19.70
C ALA A 363 8.27 11.01 20.28
N ASN A 364 9.33 11.72 19.91
CA ASN A 364 10.69 11.38 20.27
C ASN A 364 11.10 11.85 21.67
N VAL A 365 11.67 10.93 22.47
CA VAL A 365 12.03 11.19 23.87
C VAL A 365 13.07 12.31 24.01
N ARG A 366 14.04 12.37 23.10
CA ARG A 366 15.13 13.35 23.17
C ARG A 366 14.64 14.75 22.81
N PHE A 367 13.77 14.88 21.82
CA PHE A 367 13.05 16.12 21.56
C PHE A 367 12.17 16.53 22.74
N LYS A 368 11.35 15.63 23.29
CA LYS A 368 10.54 15.92 24.49
C LYS A 368 11.36 16.52 25.64
N SER A 369 12.57 16.01 25.87
CA SER A 369 13.46 16.53 26.93
C SER A 369 13.90 17.98 26.73
N LYS A 370 13.93 18.48 25.48
CA LYS A 370 14.24 19.87 25.14
C LYS A 370 13.01 20.76 25.03
N LEU A 371 11.83 20.16 24.94
CA LEU A 371 10.54 20.85 24.84
C LEU A 371 9.81 20.95 26.19
N VAL A 372 10.52 20.73 27.30
CA VAL A 372 9.97 20.94 28.65
C VAL A 372 9.53 22.41 28.80
N GLY A 373 8.30 22.61 29.29
CA GLY A 373 7.69 23.94 29.44
C GLY A 373 6.97 24.45 28.19
N VAL A 374 6.94 23.68 27.08
CA VAL A 374 6.04 23.94 25.96
C VAL A 374 4.66 23.38 26.30
N GLU A 375 3.63 24.23 26.28
CA GLU A 375 2.24 23.83 26.46
C GLU A 375 1.69 23.20 25.18
N ASP A 376 2.07 21.94 24.95
CA ASP A 376 1.55 21.16 23.82
C ASP A 376 0.94 19.84 24.32
N PRO A 377 -0.38 19.61 24.12
CA PRO A 377 -1.04 18.38 24.53
C PRO A 377 -0.35 17.11 24.01
N GLN A 378 0.29 17.16 22.84
CA GLN A 378 0.97 16.03 22.22
C GLN A 378 2.17 15.52 23.02
N LEU A 379 2.84 16.41 23.77
CA LEU A 379 4.01 16.04 24.59
C LEU A 379 3.59 15.20 25.82
N THR A 380 2.36 15.41 26.30
CA THR A 380 1.79 14.75 27.49
C THR A 380 1.08 13.43 27.21
N LEU A 381 0.81 13.11 25.92
CA LEU A 381 0.16 11.87 25.52
C LEU A 381 1.02 10.65 25.90
N LYS A 382 0.45 9.77 26.74
CA LYS A 382 1.04 8.49 27.15
C LYS A 382 0.79 7.41 26.10
N GLY A 383 1.69 6.43 26.00
CA GLY A 383 1.51 5.24 25.15
C GLY A 383 1.91 5.41 23.67
N ARG A 384 2.50 6.54 23.27
CA ARG A 384 3.15 6.64 21.95
C ARG A 384 4.50 5.93 21.97
N VAL A 385 4.65 4.91 21.13
CA VAL A 385 5.92 4.22 20.92
C VAL A 385 6.72 4.98 19.85
N ASP A 386 7.98 5.30 20.15
CA ASP A 386 8.88 5.89 19.17
C ASP A 386 9.46 4.78 18.28
N GLN A 387 8.87 4.60 17.09
CA GLN A 387 9.27 3.58 16.11
C GLN A 387 9.96 4.19 14.87
N GLN A 388 10.39 5.45 14.96
CA GLN A 388 10.84 6.19 13.78
C GLN A 388 12.18 5.65 13.25
N ASP A 389 13.11 5.31 14.15
CA ASP A 389 14.38 4.67 13.80
C ASP A 389 14.18 3.29 13.16
N SER A 390 13.25 2.49 13.70
CA SER A 390 12.94 1.16 13.15
C SER A 390 12.30 1.25 11.78
N ILE A 391 11.41 2.21 11.55
CA ILE A 391 10.76 2.40 10.24
C ILE A 391 11.77 2.84 9.19
N LEU A 392 12.71 3.73 9.54
CA LEU A 392 13.77 4.15 8.63
C LEU A 392 14.70 2.98 8.27
N SER A 393 15.09 2.17 9.26
CA SER A 393 15.96 1.00 9.07
C SER A 393 15.29 -0.10 8.24
N GLU A 394 14.00 -0.34 8.46
CA GLU A 394 13.21 -1.30 7.69
C GLU A 394 13.01 -0.80 6.26
N MET A 395 12.74 0.50 6.08
CA MET A 395 12.68 1.12 4.76
C MET A 395 14.00 0.93 4.00
N GLU A 396 15.14 1.18 4.63
CA GLU A 396 16.46 0.93 4.04
C GLU A 396 16.62 -0.51 3.58
N THR A 397 16.37 -1.46 4.49
CA THR A 397 16.52 -2.90 4.21
C THR A 397 15.63 -3.35 3.04
N ARG A 398 14.38 -2.90 3.02
CA ARG A 398 13.43 -3.24 1.96
C ARG A 398 13.77 -2.59 0.64
N MET A 399 14.15 -1.32 0.63
CA MET A 399 14.54 -0.63 -0.61
C MET A 399 15.76 -1.28 -1.24
N LYS A 400 16.80 -1.57 -0.45
CA LYS A 400 17.99 -2.27 -0.93
C LYS A 400 17.64 -3.65 -1.49
N ARG A 401 16.77 -4.41 -0.82
CA ARG A 401 16.30 -5.72 -1.29
C ARG A 401 15.54 -5.62 -2.62
N VAL A 402 14.61 -4.68 -2.75
CA VAL A 402 13.79 -4.51 -3.97
C VAL A 402 14.62 -4.02 -5.15
N LEU A 403 15.57 -3.12 -4.90
CA LEU A 403 16.47 -2.55 -5.91
C LEU A 403 17.68 -3.46 -6.23
N GLY A 404 17.89 -4.52 -5.45
CA GLY A 404 19.04 -5.42 -5.59
C GLY A 404 20.38 -4.75 -5.25
N LEU A 405 20.37 -3.75 -4.37
CA LEU A 405 21.57 -3.00 -3.96
C LEU A 405 22.37 -3.76 -2.90
N ALA A 406 23.68 -3.55 -2.91
CA ALA A 406 24.55 -4.05 -1.85
C ALA A 406 24.28 -3.34 -0.51
N GLN A 407 24.76 -3.91 0.60
CA GLN A 407 24.50 -3.35 1.94
C GLN A 407 25.13 -1.96 2.13
N ASP A 408 26.27 -1.69 1.51
CA ASP A 408 27.02 -0.44 1.54
C ASP A 408 26.60 0.56 0.45
N GLU A 409 25.83 0.11 -0.53
CA GLU A 409 25.32 0.97 -1.61
C GLU A 409 24.14 1.83 -1.12
N ARG A 410 24.08 3.08 -1.57
CA ARG A 410 23.00 4.02 -1.22
C ARG A 410 21.97 4.10 -2.33
N ILE A 411 20.74 4.47 -2.00
CA ILE A 411 19.70 4.71 -3.00
C ILE A 411 19.97 6.01 -3.76
N LYS A 412 19.73 5.98 -5.08
CA LYS A 412 19.80 7.17 -5.95
C LYS A 412 18.57 8.06 -5.83
N THR A 413 17.45 7.52 -5.34
CA THR A 413 16.23 8.30 -5.13
C THR A 413 16.49 9.35 -4.03
N PRO A 414 16.25 10.64 -4.30
CA PRO A 414 16.49 11.70 -3.32
C PRO A 414 15.53 11.61 -2.13
N LEU A 415 16.04 11.91 -0.94
CA LEU A 415 15.32 11.87 0.33
C LEU A 415 15.15 13.28 0.92
N ALA A 416 13.93 13.75 1.02
CA ALA A 416 13.57 14.92 1.81
C ALA A 416 13.20 14.46 3.23
N PHE A 417 14.07 14.75 4.20
CA PHE A 417 13.84 14.41 5.60
C PHE A 417 13.13 15.58 6.29
N VAL A 418 11.83 15.43 6.55
CA VAL A 418 10.97 16.49 7.08
C VAL A 418 10.77 16.31 8.58
N VAL A 419 11.28 17.25 9.37
CA VAL A 419 10.99 17.37 10.80
C VAL A 419 9.70 18.17 10.94
N GLY A 420 8.60 17.47 11.20
CA GLY A 420 7.27 18.07 11.31
C GLY A 420 7.10 18.92 12.58
N LYS A 421 5.96 19.60 12.68
CA LYS A 421 5.54 20.38 13.85
C LYS A 421 6.58 21.42 14.26
N CYS A 422 7.19 22.09 13.28
CA CYS A 422 8.27 23.05 13.52
C CYS A 422 7.90 24.18 14.48
N ASP A 423 6.63 24.56 14.53
CA ASP A 423 6.07 25.50 15.51
C ASP A 423 6.39 25.12 16.97
N THR A 424 6.57 23.83 17.27
CA THR A 424 6.90 23.37 18.63
C THR A 424 8.38 23.47 18.99
N TRP A 425 9.28 23.46 18.00
CA TRP A 425 10.73 23.28 18.22
C TRP A 425 11.62 24.26 17.44
N GLU A 426 11.08 25.16 16.62
CA GLU A 426 11.84 26.13 15.81
C GLU A 426 12.78 27.00 16.64
N LYS A 427 12.47 27.24 17.92
CA LYS A 427 13.34 27.93 18.89
C LYS A 427 14.68 27.25 19.14
N LEU A 428 14.83 25.99 18.72
CA LEU A 428 16.09 25.23 18.80
C LEU A 428 17.01 25.50 17.61
N LEU A 429 16.51 26.14 16.54
CA LEU A 429 17.31 26.50 15.38
C LEU A 429 18.30 27.62 15.76
N SER A 430 19.49 27.58 15.15
CA SER A 430 20.53 28.61 15.33
C SER A 430 20.11 29.98 14.76
N SER A 431 19.21 30.00 13.79
CA SER A 431 18.59 31.21 13.22
C SER A 431 17.29 30.85 12.47
N PRO A 432 16.38 31.83 12.24
CA PRO A 432 15.15 31.59 11.49
C PRO A 432 15.39 31.04 10.10
N LEU A 433 14.46 30.23 9.56
CA LEU A 433 14.56 29.68 8.21
C LEU A 433 14.47 30.79 7.15
N GLU A 434 15.30 30.68 6.12
CA GLU A 434 15.29 31.62 5.00
C GLU A 434 14.23 31.25 3.96
N PRO A 435 13.64 32.23 3.24
CA PRO A 435 12.79 31.94 2.08
C PRO A 435 13.55 31.16 0.99
N VAL A 436 12.96 30.07 0.52
CA VAL A 436 13.59 29.17 -0.47
C VAL A 436 13.18 29.44 -1.93
N VAL A 437 12.20 30.32 -2.15
CA VAL A 437 11.78 30.77 -3.48
C VAL A 437 12.10 32.25 -3.63
N LYS A 438 12.75 32.63 -4.73
CA LYS A 438 13.06 34.02 -5.08
C LYS A 438 12.84 34.22 -6.57
N SER A 439 12.02 35.21 -6.92
CA SER A 439 11.83 35.67 -8.31
C SER A 439 11.46 34.56 -9.30
N GLY A 440 10.55 33.65 -8.92
CA GLY A 440 10.11 32.58 -9.83
C GLY A 440 11.02 31.34 -9.83
N ALA A 441 12.03 31.27 -8.96
CA ALA A 441 13.02 30.20 -8.94
C ALA A 441 13.40 29.77 -7.52
N LEU A 442 13.85 28.53 -7.37
CA LEU A 442 14.37 27.99 -6.11
C LEU A 442 15.77 28.51 -5.80
N ASP A 443 15.96 28.99 -4.58
CA ASP A 443 17.27 29.32 -4.02
C ASP A 443 17.85 28.07 -3.35
N LEU A 444 18.61 27.28 -4.12
CA LEU A 444 19.24 26.05 -3.62
C LEU A 444 20.23 26.32 -2.48
N ALA A 445 20.83 27.51 -2.43
CA ALA A 445 21.74 27.89 -1.36
C ALA A 445 20.98 28.16 -0.06
N ALA A 446 19.80 28.78 -0.13
CA ALA A 446 18.90 28.92 1.02
C ALA A 446 18.41 27.55 1.52
N ILE A 447 18.02 26.64 0.61
CA ILE A 447 17.66 25.26 0.97
C ILE A 447 18.83 24.57 1.70
N ALA A 448 20.06 24.67 1.18
CA ALA A 448 21.23 24.06 1.80
C ALA A 448 21.52 24.64 3.19
N ARG A 449 21.39 25.97 3.38
CA ARG A 449 21.55 26.62 4.68
C ARG A 449 20.46 26.21 5.68
N ASN A 450 19.19 26.20 5.25
CA ASN A 450 18.07 25.74 6.08
C ASN A 450 18.25 24.28 6.47
N SER A 451 18.64 23.43 5.53
CA SER A 451 18.94 22.01 5.75
C SER A 451 20.05 21.83 6.78
N ALA A 452 21.14 22.59 6.69
CA ALA A 452 22.21 22.56 7.69
C ALA A 452 21.71 22.93 9.10
N ARG A 453 20.85 23.96 9.24
CA ARG A 453 20.26 24.37 10.53
C ARG A 453 19.39 23.29 11.14
N VAL A 454 18.53 22.66 10.33
CA VAL A 454 17.68 21.54 10.80
C VAL A 454 18.53 20.33 11.16
N ARG A 455 19.55 20.03 10.36
CA ARG A 455 20.50 18.95 10.60
C ARG A 455 21.29 19.15 11.89
N GLU A 456 21.72 20.36 12.22
CA GLU A 456 22.40 20.68 13.48
C GLU A 456 21.56 20.25 14.69
N VAL A 457 20.26 20.59 14.69
CA VAL A 457 19.32 20.17 15.74
C VAL A 457 19.20 18.65 15.79
N LEU A 458 19.03 18.00 14.64
CA LEU A 458 18.93 16.54 14.56
C LEU A 458 20.21 15.82 14.99
N VAL A 459 21.40 16.33 14.67
CA VAL A 459 22.67 15.73 15.12
C VAL A 459 22.83 15.89 16.63
N ALA A 460 22.45 17.04 17.18
CA ALA A 460 22.53 17.29 18.62
C ALA A 460 21.59 16.39 19.43
N LEU A 461 20.40 16.08 18.89
CA LEU A 461 19.38 15.30 19.61
C LEU A 461 19.39 13.83 19.20
N CYS A 462 19.38 13.53 17.90
CA CYS A 462 19.20 12.19 17.32
C CYS A 462 20.32 11.84 16.33
N PRO A 463 21.60 11.77 16.73
CA PRO A 463 22.72 11.52 15.82
C PRO A 463 22.64 10.16 15.11
N GLY A 464 22.08 9.13 15.75
CA GLY A 464 21.87 7.81 15.13
C GLY A 464 20.90 7.87 13.95
N LEU A 465 19.79 8.59 14.11
CA LEU A 465 18.79 8.80 13.06
C LEU A 465 19.37 9.53 11.85
N VAL A 466 20.19 10.56 12.09
CA VAL A 466 20.91 11.27 11.03
C VAL A 466 21.86 10.32 10.29
N ALA A 467 22.66 9.54 11.03
CA ALA A 467 23.58 8.57 10.43
C ALA A 467 22.85 7.54 9.56
N SER A 468 21.73 7.00 10.03
CA SER A 468 20.88 6.07 9.26
C SER A 468 20.26 6.72 8.02
N ALA A 469 19.80 7.97 8.12
CA ALA A 469 19.22 8.68 6.98
C ALA A 469 20.26 8.98 5.90
N GLU A 470 21.48 9.37 6.30
CA GLU A 470 22.59 9.67 5.39
C GLU A 470 23.24 8.40 4.80
N SER A 471 23.17 7.26 5.49
CA SER A 471 23.59 5.97 4.94
C SER A 471 22.60 5.42 3.92
N LEU A 472 21.33 5.83 3.99
CA LEU A 472 20.30 5.37 3.09
C LEU A 472 20.45 5.97 1.68
N ALA A 473 20.49 7.30 1.56
CA ALA A 473 20.39 8.01 0.28
C ALA A 473 21.67 8.76 -0.11
N GLU A 474 21.97 8.80 -1.41
CA GLU A 474 23.08 9.62 -1.95
C GLU A 474 22.78 11.12 -1.82
N GLN A 475 21.51 11.50 -2.03
CA GLN A 475 21.07 12.87 -1.99
C GLN A 475 19.97 13.04 -0.94
N ILE A 476 20.29 13.79 0.12
CA ILE A 476 19.40 14.06 1.24
C ILE A 476 19.39 15.56 1.57
N SER A 477 18.21 16.09 1.89
CA SER A 477 18.06 17.43 2.46
C SER A 477 17.08 17.40 3.63
N TYR A 478 17.37 18.16 4.68
CA TYR A 478 16.56 18.27 5.87
C TYR A 478 15.65 19.50 5.77
N PHE A 479 14.39 19.32 6.13
CA PHE A 479 13.38 20.38 6.09
C PHE A 479 12.67 20.44 7.44
N ALA A 480 12.26 21.64 7.83
CA ALA A 480 11.30 21.84 8.89
C ALA A 480 9.95 22.14 8.25
N ALA A 481 8.86 21.63 8.81
CA ALA A 481 7.52 21.97 8.33
C ALA A 481 6.52 21.99 9.48
N THR A 482 5.50 22.84 9.37
CA THR A 482 4.33 22.79 10.24
C THR A 482 3.06 22.79 9.42
N SER A 483 2.24 21.75 9.62
CA SER A 483 0.94 21.63 8.96
C SER A 483 -0.10 22.58 9.57
N PHE A 484 0.01 22.92 10.85
CA PHE A 484 -0.99 23.72 11.55
C PHE A 484 -0.52 25.15 11.85
N GLY A 485 0.79 25.37 11.99
CA GLY A 485 1.33 26.62 12.50
C GLY A 485 1.07 26.85 13.99
N HIS A 486 0.53 25.86 14.71
CA HIS A 486 0.22 25.94 16.12
C HIS A 486 0.07 24.54 16.75
N SER A 487 0.28 24.47 18.07
CA SER A 487 -0.03 23.28 18.87
C SER A 487 -1.52 22.96 18.86
N PRO A 488 -1.92 21.68 18.64
CA PRO A 488 -3.33 21.31 18.60
C PRO A 488 -4.00 21.47 19.96
N VAL A 489 -5.33 21.56 19.96
CA VAL A 489 -6.15 21.69 21.16
C VAL A 489 -6.79 20.37 21.56
N MET A 490 -7.06 20.19 22.86
CA MET A 490 -7.80 19.04 23.36
C MET A 490 -9.30 19.30 23.30
N ILE A 491 -10.04 18.40 22.67
CA ILE A 491 -11.49 18.45 22.58
C ILE A 491 -12.10 18.22 23.97
N GLN A 492 -12.90 19.17 24.45
CA GLN A 492 -13.41 19.22 25.82
C GLN A 492 -14.76 18.50 26.02
N ALA A 493 -15.52 18.31 24.95
CA ALA A 493 -16.88 17.77 24.98
C ALA A 493 -17.16 16.88 23.75
N GLY A 494 -18.31 16.21 23.71
CA GLY A 494 -18.71 15.37 22.57
C GLY A 494 -18.12 13.96 22.59
N LEU A 495 -18.39 13.21 21.51
CA LEU A 495 -17.94 11.83 21.34
C LEU A 495 -16.42 11.71 21.22
N ASN A 496 -15.75 12.80 20.81
CA ASN A 496 -14.31 12.87 20.66
C ASN A 496 -13.59 13.52 21.86
N LYS A 497 -14.27 13.67 23.01
CA LYS A 497 -13.66 14.26 24.22
C LYS A 497 -12.33 13.58 24.57
N GLY A 498 -11.30 14.39 24.82
CA GLY A 498 -9.94 13.95 25.14
C GLY A 498 -9.06 13.67 23.92
N ARG A 499 -9.62 13.66 22.69
CA ARG A 499 -8.82 13.65 21.46
C ARG A 499 -8.25 15.05 21.19
N ILE A 500 -7.17 15.09 20.43
CA ILE A 500 -6.54 16.33 19.97
C ILE A 500 -6.93 16.61 18.53
N ALA A 501 -7.12 17.88 18.21
CA ALA A 501 -7.41 18.35 16.85
C ALA A 501 -6.79 19.74 16.63
N PRO A 502 -6.51 20.13 15.37
CA PRO A 502 -6.14 21.50 15.09
C PRO A 502 -7.29 22.46 15.40
N ASP A 503 -6.96 23.70 15.72
CA ASP A 503 -7.92 24.80 15.70
C ASP A 503 -8.02 25.35 14.27
N PRO A 504 -9.16 25.15 13.57
CA PRO A 504 -9.29 25.55 12.18
C PRO A 504 -9.15 27.07 11.97
N GLN A 505 -9.41 27.89 13.00
CA GLN A 505 -9.29 29.35 12.91
C GLN A 505 -7.84 29.85 13.03
N ARG A 506 -6.92 28.97 13.46
CA ARG A 506 -5.51 29.30 13.70
C ARG A 506 -4.57 28.60 12.72
N LEU A 507 -5.10 27.95 11.68
CA LEU A 507 -4.28 27.30 10.67
C LEU A 507 -3.37 28.31 9.98
N ALA A 508 -2.06 28.17 10.21
CA ALA A 508 -1.01 28.94 9.56
C ALA A 508 0.11 28.00 9.09
N PRO A 509 -0.14 27.13 8.10
CA PRO A 509 0.87 26.22 7.58
C PRO A 509 2.12 26.97 7.09
N ALA A 510 3.30 26.40 7.34
CA ALA A 510 4.56 26.97 6.87
C ALA A 510 5.56 25.88 6.46
N HIS A 511 6.32 26.16 5.39
CA HIS A 511 7.39 25.32 4.84
C HIS A 511 6.94 23.91 4.40
N VAL A 512 5.64 23.70 4.20
CA VAL A 512 5.07 22.37 3.90
C VAL A 512 5.40 21.93 2.48
N GLU A 513 5.44 22.89 1.56
CA GLU A 513 5.67 22.75 0.12
C GLU A 513 7.14 22.62 -0.28
N GLU A 514 8.06 23.15 0.52
CA GLU A 514 9.49 23.22 0.21
C GLU A 514 10.13 21.84 -0.07
N PRO A 515 9.82 20.76 0.68
CA PRO A 515 10.32 19.42 0.37
C PRO A 515 9.93 18.97 -1.03
N LEU A 516 8.68 19.22 -1.44
CA LEU A 516 8.19 18.84 -2.77
C LEU A 516 8.84 19.70 -3.85
N TYR A 517 9.03 21.00 -3.62
CA TYR A 517 9.72 21.87 -4.58
C TYR A 517 11.14 21.38 -4.88
N TRP A 518 11.90 21.03 -3.84
CA TRP A 518 13.23 20.47 -4.00
C TRP A 518 13.23 19.15 -4.77
N LEU A 519 12.35 18.21 -4.41
CA LEU A 519 12.22 16.93 -5.13
C LEU A 519 11.81 17.13 -6.60
N MET A 520 10.89 18.05 -6.86
CA MET A 520 10.41 18.35 -8.20
C MET A 520 11.43 19.13 -9.04
N HIS A 521 12.30 19.93 -8.42
CA HIS A 521 13.47 20.50 -9.08
C HIS A 521 14.43 19.42 -9.58
N LEU A 522 14.74 18.44 -8.74
CA LEU A 522 15.60 17.32 -9.12
C LEU A 522 14.98 16.46 -10.23
N ALA A 523 13.67 16.20 -10.14
CA ALA A 523 12.98 15.33 -11.09
C ALA A 523 12.54 16.04 -12.38
N SER A 524 12.21 17.33 -12.32
CA SER A 524 11.64 18.14 -13.41
C SER A 524 12.16 19.59 -13.37
N PRO A 525 13.47 19.82 -13.57
CA PRO A 525 14.11 21.14 -13.36
C PRO A 525 13.56 22.24 -14.27
N ALA A 526 13.04 21.90 -15.46
CA ALA A 526 12.41 22.87 -16.36
C ALA A 526 11.10 23.47 -15.78
N MET A 527 10.41 22.73 -14.92
CA MET A 527 9.19 23.20 -14.23
C MET A 527 9.55 23.99 -12.98
N PHE A 528 10.54 23.52 -12.22
CA PHE A 528 11.01 24.13 -10.98
C PHE A 528 12.44 24.63 -11.18
N PRO A 529 12.64 25.80 -11.83
CA PRO A 529 13.97 26.34 -12.08
C PRO A 529 14.64 26.74 -10.78
N SER A 530 15.97 26.64 -10.71
CA SER A 530 16.78 27.19 -9.63
C SER A 530 17.47 28.47 -10.07
N SER A 531 17.65 29.41 -9.15
CA SER A 531 18.59 30.51 -9.35
C SER A 531 20.01 29.96 -9.25
N GLU A 532 20.63 29.64 -10.39
CA GLU A 532 22.05 29.36 -10.38
C GLU A 532 22.79 30.60 -9.86
N THR A 533 23.59 30.41 -8.81
CA THR A 533 24.75 31.29 -8.65
C THR A 533 25.65 30.93 -9.83
N SER A 534 25.69 31.79 -10.84
CA SER A 534 26.64 31.67 -11.93
C SER A 534 28.05 31.65 -11.34
N VAL A 535 28.58 30.45 -11.11
CA VAL A 535 29.99 30.21 -10.82
C VAL A 535 30.47 29.35 -11.99
N ARG A 536 31.28 30.02 -12.80
CA ARG A 536 31.88 29.61 -14.07
C ARG A 536 32.46 28.21 -14.08
#